data_AF-A0A8T4T971-F1
#
_entry.id   AF-A0A8T4T971-F1
#
_cell.length_a   1.000
_cell.length_b   1.000
_cell.length_c   1.000
_cell.angle_alpha   90.00
_cell.angle_beta   90.00
_cell.angle_gamma   90.00
#
_symmetry.space_group_name_H-M   'P 1'
#
loop_
_entity.id
_entity.type
_entity.pdbx_description
1 polymer ?
#
loop_
_entity_poly.entity_id
_entity_poly.type
_entity_poly.pdbx_seq_one_letter_code
_entity_poly.pdbx_strand_id
1 'polypeptide(L)' 'LKINVSKFSNRQLSTLEVLVSCLKFDFKLKNIEISRLLSRDSRTIWTVVNNIERKKIGNKKE' A
#
# COMPACT_ATOMS: atom_id res chain seq x y z
N LEU A 1 -10.36 -9.99 6.54
CA LEU A 1 -9.91 -8.65 6.10
C LEU A 1 -11.08 -7.95 5.43
N LYS A 2 -11.56 -6.80 5.93
CA LYS A 2 -12.60 -6.01 5.26
C LYS A 2 -11.92 -4.83 4.55
N ILE A 3 -11.85 -4.90 3.23
CA ILE A 3 -11.21 -3.85 2.41
C ILE A 3 -12.33 -3.02 1.80
N ASN A 4 -12.32 -1.71 2.04
CA ASN A 4 -13.29 -0.81 1.44
C ASN A 4 -12.89 -0.51 0.00
N VAL A 5 -13.73 -0.95 -0.95
CA VAL A 5 -13.49 -0.79 -2.41
C VAL A 5 -13.34 0.67 -2.82
N SER A 6 -13.90 1.61 -2.06
CA SER A 6 -13.75 3.05 -2.31
C SER A 6 -12.28 3.53 -2.30
N LYS A 7 -11.35 2.81 -1.64
CA LYS A 7 -9.92 3.18 -1.68
C LYS A 7 -9.27 2.90 -3.04
N PHE A 8 -9.84 2.01 -3.85
CA PHE A 8 -9.39 1.75 -5.23
C PHE A 8 -9.88 2.80 -6.23
N SER A 9 -10.84 3.64 -5.85
CA SER A 9 -11.25 4.78 -6.67
C SER A 9 -10.19 5.87 -6.77
N ASN A 10 -9.16 5.84 -5.92
CA ASN A 10 -8.05 6.78 -5.99
C ASN A 10 -7.12 6.45 -7.17
N ARG A 11 -7.29 7.17 -8.29
CA ARG A 11 -6.48 6.99 -9.51
C ARG A 11 -4.98 7.32 -9.34
N GLN A 12 -4.57 7.93 -8.23
CA GLN A 12 -3.17 8.24 -7.99
C GLN A 12 -2.34 7.02 -7.53
N LEU A 13 -3.01 6.01 -6.96
CA LEU A 13 -2.39 4.77 -6.52
C LEU A 13 -2.82 3.62 -7.44
N SER A 14 -1.87 2.80 -7.85
CA SER A 14 -2.14 1.55 -8.54
C SER A 14 -2.88 0.58 -7.62
N THR A 15 -3.61 -0.38 -8.18
CA THR A 15 -4.35 -1.42 -7.44
C THR A 15 -3.47 -2.11 -6.39
N LEU A 16 -2.21 -2.40 -6.72
CA LEU A 16 -1.25 -3.00 -5.79
C LEU A 16 -0.84 -2.04 -4.67
N GLU A 17 -0.65 -0.77 -4.99
CA GLU A 17 -0.31 0.27 -4.02
C GLU A 17 -1.46 0.50 -3.02
N VAL A 18 -2.70 0.52 -3.50
CA VAL A 18 -3.90 0.62 -2.64
C VAL A 18 -3.99 -0.59 -1.70
N LEU A 19 -3.77 -1.80 -2.22
CA LEU A 19 -3.83 -3.04 -1.43
C LEU A 19 -2.73 -3.05 -0.35
N VAL A 20 -1.48 -2.76 -0.72
CA VAL A 20 -0.34 -2.70 0.21
C VAL A 20 -0.54 -1.57 1.22
N SER A 21 -1.08 -0.42 0.81
CA SER A 21 -1.43 0.69 1.70
C SER A 21 -2.46 0.26 2.74
N CYS A 22 -3.53 -0.46 2.35
CA CYS A 22 -4.51 -0.97 3.31
C CYS A 22 -3.86 -1.94 4.31
N LEU A 23 -3.07 -2.90 3.82
CA LEU A 23 -2.38 -3.89 4.65
C LEU A 23 -1.39 -3.23 5.63
N LYS A 24 -0.70 -2.18 5.19
CA LYS A 24 0.31 -1.49 5.99
C LYS A 24 -0.29 -0.49 6.98
N PHE A 25 -1.27 0.31 6.56
CA PHE A 25 -1.81 1.41 7.37
C PHE A 25 -3.09 1.02 8.12
N ASP A 26 -4.03 0.33 7.47
CA ASP A 26 -5.28 -0.10 8.11
C ASP A 26 -5.03 -1.34 9.01
N PHE A 27 -4.22 -2.30 8.55
CA PHE A 27 -3.91 -3.54 9.30
C PHE A 27 -2.57 -3.53 10.05
N LYS A 28 -1.77 -2.45 9.95
CA LYS A 28 -0.47 -2.29 10.63
C LYS A 28 0.51 -3.46 10.44
N LEU A 29 0.44 -4.16 9.30
CA LEU A 29 1.29 -5.32 9.04
C LEU A 29 2.74 -4.90 8.76
N LYS A 30 3.69 -5.79 9.09
CA LYS A 30 5.10 -5.63 8.72
C LYS A 30 5.26 -5.96 7.24
N ASN A 31 6.27 -5.36 6.59
CA ASN A 31 6.51 -5.59 5.15
C ASN A 31 6.77 -7.08 4.84
N ILE A 32 7.37 -7.81 5.79
CA ILE A 32 7.61 -9.26 5.71
C ILE A 32 6.29 -10.05 5.74
N GLU A 33 5.33 -9.63 6.57
CA GLU A 33 4.01 -10.27 6.65
C GLU A 33 3.22 -10.02 5.37
N ILE A 34 3.31 -8.80 4.84
CA ILE A 34 2.68 -8.42 3.56
C ILE A 34 3.32 -9.19 2.40
N SER A 35 4.64 -9.39 2.40
CA SER A 35 5.34 -10.14 1.35
C SER A 35 4.96 -11.61 1.36
N ARG A 36 4.81 -12.21 2.55
CA ARG A 36 4.29 -13.58 2.71
C ARG A 36 2.83 -13.69 2.25
N LEU A 37 1.97 -12.76 2.67
CA LEU A 37 0.55 -12.76 2.32
C LEU A 37 0.31 -12.61 0.81
N LEU A 38 1.09 -11.76 0.16
CA LEU A 38 0.98 -11.51 -1.28
C LEU A 38 1.84 -12.45 -2.13
N SER A 39 2.61 -13.36 -1.51
CA SER A 39 3.61 -14.21 -2.18
C SER A 39 4.53 -13.42 -3.12
N ARG A 40 5.01 -12.27 -2.63
CA ARG A 40 5.91 -11.35 -3.36
C ARG A 40 7.24 -11.25 -2.62
N ASP A 41 8.30 -10.88 -3.34
CA ASP A 41 9.58 -10.58 -2.71
C ASP A 41 9.44 -9.35 -1.78
N SER A 42 10.14 -9.38 -0.65
CA SER A 42 10.12 -8.30 0.34
C SER A 42 10.65 -6.98 -0.22
N ARG A 43 11.57 -7.03 -1.20
CA ARG A 43 12.05 -5.84 -1.94
C ARG A 43 10.95 -5.20 -2.75
N THR A 44 10.11 -6.00 -3.41
CA THR A 44 8.95 -5.48 -4.15
C THR A 44 7.99 -4.76 -3.21
N ILE A 45 7.68 -5.35 -2.05
CA ILE A 45 6.81 -4.70 -1.06
C ILE A 45 7.44 -3.42 -0.54
N TRP A 46 8.74 -3.42 -0.25
CA TRP A 46 9.45 -2.23 0.20
C TRP A 46 9.38 -1.09 -0.84
N THR A 47 9.64 -1.38 -2.12
CA THR A 47 9.53 -0.39 -3.19
C THR A 47 8.12 0.16 -3.31
N VAL A 48 7.09 -0.69 -3.21
CA VAL A 48 5.69 -0.27 -3.25
C VAL A 48 5.35 0.65 -2.07
N VAL A 49 5.75 0.28 -0.85
CA VAL A 49 5.55 1.11 0.35
C VAL A 49 6.24 2.47 0.19
N ASN A 50 7.50 2.48 -0.25
CA ASN A 50 8.26 3.71 -0.47
C ASN A 50 7.62 4.62 -1.54
N ASN A 51 7.07 4.04 -2.61
CA ASN A 51 6.33 4.78 -3.63
C ASN A 51 5.03 5.39 -3.07
N ILE A 52 4.28 4.64 -2.25
CA ILE A 52 3.07 5.14 -1.59
C ILE A 52 3.42 6.32 -0.67
N GLU A 53 4.49 6.23 0.12
CA GLU A 53 4.92 7.30 1.01
C GLU A 53 5.32 8.56 0.25
N ARG A 54 6.08 8.42 -0.84
CA ARG A 54 6.41 9.54 -1.74
C ARG A 54 5.16 10.21 -2.32
N LYS A 55 4.17 9.42 -2.76
CA LYS A 55 2.91 9.93 -3.30
C LYS A 55 2.02 10.58 -2.22
N LYS A 56 2.06 10.09 -0.98
CA LYS A 56 1.39 10.72 0.17
C LYS A 56 2.01 12.07 0.51
N ILE A 57 3.34 12.17 0.48
CA ILE A 57 4.06 13.42 0.77
C ILE A 57 3.75 14.49 -0.29
N GLY A 58 3.60 14.10 -1.56
CA GLY A 58 3.19 15.00 -2.64
C GLY A 58 1.77 15.57 -2.50
N ASN A 59 0.85 14.85 -1.85
CA ASN A 59 -0.56 15.24 -1.68
C ASN A 59 -0.87 15.95 -0.34
N LYS A 60 0.13 16.28 0.48
CA LYS A 60 -0.07 17.03 1.73
C LYS A 60 -0.21 18.55 1.52
N LYS A 61 -0.35 18.99 0.26
CA LYS A 61 -0.64 20.38 -0.11
C LYS A 61 -2.08 20.46 -0.60
N GLU A 62 -3.04 20.43 0.32
CA GLU A 62 -4.40 21.00 0.16
C GLU A 62 -5.06 21.06 1.53
#